data_AF-A0A2A9M7I8-F1
#
_entry.id   AF-A0A2A9M7I8-F1
#
_cell.length_a   1.000
_cell.length_b   1.000
_cell.length_c   1.000
_cell.angle_alpha   90.00
_cell.angle_beta   90.00
_cell.angle_gamma   90.00
#
_symmetry.space_group_name_H-M   'P 1'
#
loop_
_entity.id
_entity.type
_entity.pdbx_description
1 polymer ?
#
loop_
_entity_poly.entity_id
_entity_poly.type
_entity_poly.pdbx_seq_one_letter_code
_entity_poly.pdbx_strand_id
1 'polypeptide(L)'
;MAAPGLASQAFYSSAAFSSQGSPLYPSDRGGRMTLEEIKREFAKYKLECPDTMWREPQTEQVQGLYSFAIECIFGLTVNEVRIEEVTGDVRSCLPSIDSLQFLSQDGRHHAKAIGNLRFFRLCQRLNKVLGLPDFSREMFAAPSAAAVLRFASSVCSFLRLRENLLKQFEVQLQQREALQQNLEKISEDAQRVEQELLRFRAERQTQLPVSQQQKQRREELEAELRKRHGELGALMEEFAERQAVRGRLELELGDLVLELTNLKQEREELHDQVVHAPEKLMERRDELRMQQKLLDQQLQQLERAAASQQKLLLAFGKALKKAKKALEILSEHRDKVLAPHLAFRSDMRTREKFFREISEQKKKLTQTVHELQTERARLNRELETLEKKTEEEEAELRQRLLRTKQETEERKKMMINQQEMTAALLREAEDLEDRLAQQKAGHRALLHAIEEEIQRVHAAFLTYVSQLHFLRNQMPLSLDLSQSASFLADHHAKRFSGFSPSVDGGREDLCARDADYLSASLLESSAPFADDASEAGDGKENRPLGGTHADAHTRGVGGEAEGADSFAEAKELRGGPGAHSAASPAKAKRISSLDELEEAELRMEDLREGGGEDEG
;
A
#
# COMPACT_ATOMS: atom_id res chain seq x y z
N MET A 1 5.66 -1.24 -14.52
CA MET A 1 5.35 -2.57 -13.93
C MET A 1 3.93 -2.49 -13.39
N ALA A 2 3.04 -3.38 -13.81
CA ALA A 2 1.62 -3.29 -13.44
C ALA A 2 1.35 -3.97 -12.09
N ALA A 3 0.70 -3.25 -11.17
CA ALA A 3 0.14 -3.82 -9.94
C ALA A 3 -1.32 -4.26 -10.22
N PRO A 4 -1.74 -5.47 -9.81
CA PRO A 4 -3.14 -5.87 -9.94
C PRO A 4 -3.99 -5.21 -8.83
N GLY A 5 -5.08 -4.56 -9.21
CA GLY A 5 -6.03 -3.95 -8.27
C GLY A 5 -6.79 -5.00 -7.46
N LEU A 6 -6.76 -4.89 -6.13
CA LEU A 6 -7.44 -5.81 -5.21
C LEU A 6 -8.89 -5.38 -4.95
N ALA A 7 -9.78 -5.65 -5.90
CA ALA A 7 -11.23 -5.61 -5.68
C ALA A 7 -11.70 -6.94 -5.06
N SER A 8 -11.61 -7.06 -3.73
CA SER A 8 -12.05 -8.27 -3.01
C SER A 8 -13.52 -8.15 -2.57
N GLN A 9 -14.45 -8.33 -3.51
CA GLN A 9 -15.88 -8.48 -3.20
C GLN A 9 -16.15 -9.88 -2.63
N ALA A 10 -15.94 -10.03 -1.32
CA ALA A 10 -16.32 -11.24 -0.60
C ALA A 10 -17.85 -11.29 -0.39
N PHE A 11 -18.58 -11.82 -1.38
CA PHE A 11 -19.99 -12.18 -1.24
C PHE A 11 -20.16 -13.33 -0.24
N TYR A 12 -20.17 -13.02 1.05
CA TYR A 12 -20.66 -13.94 2.07
C TYR A 12 -22.18 -14.01 2.02
N SER A 13 -22.69 -14.92 1.18
CA SER A 13 -24.09 -15.37 1.28
C SER A 13 -24.31 -15.98 2.65
N SER A 14 -25.00 -15.25 3.53
CA SER A 14 -25.53 -15.75 4.81
C SER A 14 -26.68 -16.72 4.55
N ALA A 15 -26.36 -17.90 4.01
CA ALA A 15 -27.27 -19.03 3.96
C ALA A 15 -27.51 -19.52 5.39
N ALA A 16 -28.75 -19.40 5.87
CA ALA A 16 -29.13 -19.96 7.16
C ALA A 16 -29.04 -21.49 7.07
N PHE A 17 -28.06 -22.08 7.77
CA PHE A 17 -27.91 -23.53 7.87
C PHE A 17 -29.08 -24.13 8.65
N SER A 18 -30.16 -24.47 7.93
CA SER A 18 -31.25 -25.29 8.46
C SER A 18 -30.70 -26.68 8.80
N SER A 19 -30.97 -27.16 10.01
CA SER A 19 -30.30 -28.32 10.61
C SER A 19 -30.82 -29.69 10.15
N GLN A 20 -31.41 -29.79 8.95
CA GLN A 20 -31.92 -31.03 8.39
C GLN A 20 -31.35 -31.26 6.98
N GLY A 21 -30.45 -32.24 6.85
CA GLY A 21 -29.84 -32.65 5.58
C GLY A 21 -28.53 -31.94 5.26
N SER A 22 -27.48 -32.15 6.06
CA SER A 22 -26.14 -31.64 5.73
C SER A 22 -25.46 -32.53 4.67
N PRO A 23 -25.15 -32.02 3.46
CA PRO A 23 -24.64 -32.84 2.35
C PRO A 23 -23.17 -33.28 2.51
N LEU A 24 -22.51 -32.86 3.59
CA LEU A 24 -21.09 -33.15 3.87
C LEU A 24 -20.83 -34.51 4.53
N TYR A 25 -21.87 -35.23 4.96
CA TYR A 25 -21.75 -36.55 5.58
C TYR A 25 -22.60 -37.56 4.80
N PRO A 26 -21.99 -38.49 4.03
CA PRO A 26 -22.74 -39.54 3.36
C PRO A 26 -23.36 -40.49 4.39
N SER A 27 -24.69 -40.59 4.39
CA SER A 27 -25.47 -41.44 5.31
C SER A 27 -25.01 -42.91 5.31
N ASP A 28 -24.23 -43.30 6.33
CA ASP A 28 -23.85 -44.64 6.84
C ASP A 28 -23.57 -45.80 5.83
N ARG A 29 -23.41 -45.49 4.54
CA ARG A 29 -23.23 -46.44 3.42
C ARG A 29 -22.04 -46.13 2.51
N GLY A 30 -21.38 -44.98 2.68
CA GLY A 30 -20.26 -44.55 1.83
C GLY A 30 -18.90 -44.67 2.52
N GLY A 31 -18.19 -45.78 2.27
CA GLY A 31 -16.73 -45.89 2.50
C GLY A 31 -16.27 -46.01 3.95
N ARG A 32 -16.45 -47.19 4.57
CA ARG A 32 -15.66 -47.56 5.76
C ARG A 32 -14.20 -47.74 5.34
N MET A 33 -13.29 -46.92 5.84
CA MET A 33 -11.86 -47.08 5.56
C MET A 33 -11.35 -48.40 6.13
N THR A 34 -10.46 -49.08 5.40
CA THR A 34 -9.79 -50.27 5.93
C THR A 34 -8.80 -49.90 7.04
N LEU A 35 -8.52 -50.84 7.95
CA LEU A 35 -7.56 -50.61 9.04
C LEU A 35 -6.18 -50.16 8.52
N GLU A 36 -5.72 -50.74 7.41
CA GLU A 36 -4.43 -50.38 6.81
C GLU A 36 -4.44 -49.00 6.14
N GLU A 37 -5.59 -48.51 5.66
CA GLU A 37 -5.73 -47.10 5.27
C GLU A 37 -5.70 -46.15 6.47
N ILE A 38 -6.40 -46.49 7.56
CA ILE A 38 -6.41 -45.68 8.79
C ILE A 38 -4.99 -45.54 9.35
N LYS A 39 -4.26 -46.65 9.48
CA LYS A 39 -2.84 -46.66 9.86
C LYS A 39 -1.99 -45.80 8.93
N ARG A 40 -2.19 -45.91 7.61
CA ARG A 40 -1.43 -45.13 6.62
C ARG A 40 -1.72 -43.64 6.70
N GLU A 41 -2.96 -43.22 6.95
CA GLU A 41 -3.29 -41.82 7.18
C GLU A 41 -2.64 -41.31 8.47
N PHE A 42 -2.80 -42.01 9.59
CA PHE A 42 -2.19 -41.60 10.87
C PHE A 42 -0.66 -41.57 10.83
N ALA A 43 -0.01 -42.44 10.05
CA ALA A 43 1.42 -42.38 9.79
C ALA A 43 1.87 -41.08 9.11
N LYS A 44 1.06 -40.47 8.21
CA LYS A 44 1.37 -39.15 7.61
C LYS A 44 1.49 -38.05 8.68
N TYR A 45 0.65 -38.14 9.71
CA TYR A 45 0.61 -37.22 10.84
C TYR A 45 1.53 -37.63 11.99
N LYS A 46 2.43 -38.62 11.78
CA LYS A 46 3.38 -39.15 12.77
C LYS A 46 2.72 -39.75 14.02
N LEU A 47 1.47 -40.20 13.93
CA LEU A 47 0.78 -40.88 15.02
C LEU A 47 0.99 -42.41 14.90
N GLU A 48 1.78 -42.96 15.81
CA GLU A 48 2.00 -44.41 15.91
C GLU A 48 0.89 -45.06 16.75
N CYS A 49 0.04 -45.86 16.10
CA CYS A 49 -1.03 -46.62 16.76
C CYS A 49 -0.64 -48.11 16.83
N PRO A 50 -0.35 -48.68 18.03
CA PRO A 50 0.03 -50.09 18.15
C PRO A 50 -1.12 -51.02 17.73
N ASP A 51 -0.80 -52.19 17.18
CA ASP A 51 -1.81 -53.14 16.69
C ASP A 51 -2.81 -53.61 17.76
N THR A 52 -2.42 -53.56 19.03
CA THR A 52 -3.30 -53.84 20.18
C THR A 52 -4.47 -52.87 20.28
N MET A 53 -4.29 -51.59 19.92
CA MET A 53 -5.33 -50.56 19.97
C MET A 53 -6.58 -50.93 19.13
N TRP A 54 -6.38 -51.69 18.05
CA TRP A 54 -7.44 -52.06 17.11
C TRP A 54 -8.19 -53.34 17.47
N ARG A 55 -7.66 -54.13 18.40
CA ARG A 55 -8.27 -55.39 18.86
C ARG A 55 -8.79 -55.27 20.29
N GLU A 56 -7.95 -54.76 21.18
CA GLU A 56 -8.18 -54.62 22.62
C GLU A 56 -7.73 -53.21 23.07
N PRO A 57 -8.45 -52.15 22.65
CA PRO A 57 -8.08 -50.77 22.95
C PRO A 57 -7.97 -50.52 24.46
N GLN A 58 -6.82 -50.00 24.88
CA GLN A 58 -6.64 -49.51 26.25
C GLN A 58 -7.12 -48.07 26.37
N THR A 59 -7.70 -47.68 27.52
CA THR A 59 -8.21 -46.31 27.75
C THR A 59 -7.15 -45.25 27.48
N GLU A 60 -5.88 -45.48 27.86
CA GLU A 60 -4.77 -44.54 27.62
C GLU A 60 -4.49 -44.33 26.12
N GLN A 61 -4.54 -45.42 25.34
CA GLN A 61 -4.34 -45.38 23.88
C GLN A 61 -5.47 -44.61 23.19
N VAL A 62 -6.72 -44.86 23.60
CA VAL A 62 -7.89 -44.14 23.07
C VAL A 62 -7.87 -42.67 23.51
N GLN A 63 -7.47 -42.37 24.74
CA GLN A 63 -7.25 -41.00 25.20
C GLN A 63 -6.19 -40.28 24.37
N GLY A 64 -5.08 -40.94 24.04
CA GLY A 64 -4.05 -40.42 23.13
C GLY A 64 -4.61 -40.10 21.74
N LEU A 65 -5.41 -41.02 21.18
CA LEU A 65 -6.06 -40.83 19.87
C LEU A 65 -7.06 -39.66 19.87
N TYR A 66 -7.88 -39.50 20.90
CA TYR A 66 -8.76 -38.33 21.06
C TYR A 66 -7.97 -37.03 21.29
N SER A 67 -6.86 -37.09 22.02
CA SER A 67 -5.97 -35.93 22.24
C SER A 67 -5.37 -35.43 20.92
N PHE A 68 -4.82 -36.35 20.13
CA PHE A 68 -4.33 -36.07 18.77
C PHE A 68 -5.42 -35.47 17.88
N ALA A 69 -6.63 -36.04 17.90
CA ALA A 69 -7.74 -35.55 17.08
C ALA A 69 -8.21 -34.15 17.52
N ILE A 70 -8.24 -33.86 18.83
CA ILE A 70 -8.51 -32.52 19.38
C ILE A 70 -7.45 -31.51 18.93
N GLU A 71 -6.17 -31.88 19.00
CA GLU A 71 -5.05 -31.03 18.57
C GLU A 71 -5.13 -30.74 17.06
N CYS A 72 -5.33 -31.78 16.25
CA CYS A 72 -5.43 -31.61 14.80
C CYS A 72 -6.67 -30.83 14.36
N ILE A 73 -7.83 -31.02 14.99
CA ILE A 73 -9.12 -30.48 14.51
C ILE A 73 -9.47 -29.13 15.15
N PHE A 74 -9.14 -28.94 16.43
CA PHE A 74 -9.40 -27.68 17.15
C PHE A 74 -8.16 -26.79 17.32
N GLY A 75 -6.95 -27.29 17.01
CA GLY A 75 -5.72 -26.54 17.26
C GLY A 75 -5.38 -26.40 18.73
N LEU A 76 -5.88 -27.30 19.59
CA LEU A 76 -5.70 -27.26 21.04
C LEU A 76 -4.82 -28.41 21.51
N THR A 77 -3.64 -28.10 22.01
CA THR A 77 -2.72 -29.06 22.62
C THR A 77 -3.26 -29.60 23.94
N VAL A 78 -2.80 -30.79 24.36
CA VAL A 78 -3.18 -31.39 25.65
C VAL A 78 -2.92 -30.44 26.84
N ASN A 79 -1.86 -29.64 26.76
CA ASN A 79 -1.48 -28.67 27.79
C ASN A 79 -2.47 -27.51 27.91
N GLU A 80 -3.06 -27.05 26.79
CA GLU A 80 -4.10 -26.01 26.80
C GLU A 80 -5.45 -26.56 27.29
N VAL A 81 -5.72 -27.84 27.00
CA VAL A 81 -6.91 -28.55 27.52
C VAL A 81 -6.80 -28.80 29.02
N ARG A 82 -5.60 -29.09 29.54
CA ARG A 82 -5.32 -29.40 30.95
C ARG A 82 -4.49 -28.30 31.62
N ILE A 83 -4.79 -27.03 31.31
CA ILE A 83 -3.96 -25.90 31.75
C ILE A 83 -3.72 -25.88 33.27
N GLU A 84 -4.74 -26.25 34.06
CA GLU A 84 -4.66 -26.31 35.53
C GLU A 84 -3.69 -27.39 36.06
N GLU A 85 -3.47 -28.48 35.31
CA GLU A 85 -2.47 -29.51 35.64
C GLU A 85 -1.05 -29.02 35.35
N VAL A 86 -0.88 -28.12 34.37
CA VAL A 86 0.42 -27.58 33.93
C VAL A 86 0.82 -26.33 34.71
N THR A 87 -0.11 -25.41 34.96
CA THR A 87 0.15 -24.17 35.72
C THR A 87 0.14 -24.38 37.23
N GLY A 88 -0.37 -25.52 37.71
CA GLY A 88 -0.56 -25.77 39.15
C GLY A 88 -1.55 -24.82 39.82
N ASP A 89 -2.35 -24.11 39.03
CA ASP A 89 -3.26 -23.06 39.45
C ASP A 89 -4.61 -23.23 38.74
N VAL A 90 -5.68 -23.33 39.53
CA VAL A 90 -7.05 -23.35 39.03
C VAL A 90 -7.48 -21.91 38.84
N ARG A 91 -7.21 -21.35 37.64
CA ARG A 91 -7.53 -19.97 37.26
C ARG A 91 -8.95 -19.58 37.71
N SER A 92 -9.03 -18.91 38.86
CA SER A 92 -10.28 -18.33 39.33
C SER A 92 -10.62 -17.13 38.44
N CYS A 93 -11.90 -16.86 38.21
CA CYS A 93 -12.32 -15.71 37.40
C CYS A 93 -12.19 -14.36 38.15
N LEU A 94 -11.43 -14.34 39.24
CA LEU A 94 -11.08 -13.16 40.03
C LEU A 94 -9.60 -12.83 39.79
N PRO A 95 -9.20 -11.55 39.82
CA PRO A 95 -7.79 -11.18 39.75
C PRO A 95 -7.08 -11.70 41.00
N SER A 96 -6.40 -12.84 40.86
CA SER A 96 -5.60 -13.43 41.93
C SER A 96 -4.37 -12.56 42.20
N ILE A 97 -4.21 -12.21 43.47
CA ILE A 97 -2.98 -11.63 43.98
C ILE A 97 -1.86 -12.63 43.70
N ASP A 98 -0.80 -12.20 43.02
CA ASP A 98 0.37 -13.02 42.73
C ASP A 98 0.96 -13.66 44.00
N SER A 99 1.63 -14.81 43.81
CA SER A 99 2.58 -15.45 44.73
C SER A 99 2.12 -16.43 45.84
N LEU A 100 0.96 -17.11 45.72
CA LEU A 100 0.68 -18.33 46.52
C LEU A 100 0.27 -19.56 45.67
N GLN A 101 1.20 -19.99 44.79
CA GLN A 101 1.10 -21.27 44.07
C GLN A 101 1.53 -22.46 44.93
N PHE A 102 0.65 -22.99 45.79
CA PHE A 102 0.69 -24.40 46.18
C PHE A 102 -0.73 -24.91 46.45
N LEU A 103 -1.36 -25.47 45.43
CA LEU A 103 -2.58 -26.28 45.63
C LEU A 103 -2.26 -27.41 46.62
N SER A 104 -3.13 -27.58 47.63
CA SER A 104 -3.08 -28.72 48.54
C SER A 104 -3.13 -30.04 47.76
N GLN A 105 -2.89 -31.17 48.44
CA GLN A 105 -3.04 -32.47 47.79
C GLN A 105 -4.43 -32.62 47.16
N ASP A 106 -5.49 -32.16 47.83
CA ASP A 106 -6.85 -32.13 47.30
C ASP A 106 -7.01 -31.15 46.12
N GLY A 107 -6.41 -29.96 46.21
CA GLY A 107 -6.39 -28.98 45.11
C GLY A 107 -5.79 -29.54 43.81
N ARG A 108 -4.73 -30.36 43.90
CA ARG A 108 -4.16 -31.04 42.73
C ARG A 108 -5.08 -32.12 42.14
N HIS A 109 -5.86 -32.82 42.98
CA HIS A 109 -6.91 -33.74 42.49
C HIS A 109 -8.05 -32.97 41.80
N HIS A 110 -8.44 -31.80 42.33
CA HIS A 110 -9.45 -30.95 41.70
C HIS A 110 -8.98 -30.38 40.36
N ALA A 111 -7.73 -29.89 40.25
CA ALA A 111 -7.16 -29.44 38.97
C ALA A 111 -7.22 -30.55 37.89
N LYS A 112 -6.80 -31.77 38.24
CA LYS A 112 -6.88 -32.94 37.35
C LYS A 112 -8.32 -33.33 37.00
N ALA A 113 -9.26 -33.20 37.94
CA ALA A 113 -10.68 -33.44 37.68
C ALA A 113 -11.28 -32.41 36.70
N ILE A 114 -10.87 -31.13 36.82
CA ILE A 114 -11.29 -30.05 35.93
C ILE A 114 -10.71 -30.25 34.52
N GLY A 115 -9.41 -30.55 34.39
CA GLY A 115 -8.76 -30.88 33.13
C GLY A 115 -9.41 -32.08 32.42
N ASN A 116 -9.66 -33.16 33.16
CA ASN A 116 -10.41 -34.33 32.67
C ASN A 116 -11.83 -33.97 32.19
N LEU A 117 -12.57 -33.11 32.93
CA LEU A 117 -13.91 -32.67 32.55
C LEU A 117 -13.89 -31.81 31.28
N ARG A 118 -12.89 -30.93 31.13
CA ARG A 118 -12.70 -30.12 29.91
C ARG A 118 -12.38 -31.00 28.71
N PHE A 119 -11.46 -31.95 28.88
CA PHE A 119 -11.14 -32.96 27.87
C PHE A 119 -12.37 -33.78 27.44
N PHE A 120 -13.17 -34.24 28.40
CA PHE A 120 -14.42 -34.98 28.13
C PHE A 120 -15.43 -34.15 27.31
N ARG A 121 -15.61 -32.86 27.65
CA ARG A 121 -16.46 -31.93 26.88
C ARG A 121 -15.93 -31.68 25.46
N LEU A 122 -14.62 -31.63 25.27
CA LEU A 122 -14.01 -31.54 23.94
C LEU A 122 -14.20 -32.82 23.12
N CYS A 123 -14.14 -34.00 23.75
CA CYS A 123 -14.49 -35.28 23.09
C CYS A 123 -15.96 -35.30 22.65
N GLN A 124 -16.89 -34.82 23.49
CA GLN A 124 -18.30 -34.65 23.11
C GLN A 124 -18.47 -33.70 21.92
N ARG A 125 -17.79 -32.55 21.93
CA ARG A 125 -17.82 -31.60 20.81
C ARG A 125 -17.19 -32.20 19.54
N LEU A 126 -16.11 -32.94 19.67
CA LEU A 126 -15.42 -33.62 18.57
C LEU A 126 -16.32 -34.65 17.90
N ASN A 127 -16.99 -35.52 18.65
CA ASN A 127 -17.93 -36.48 18.08
C ASN A 127 -19.03 -35.79 17.28
N LYS A 128 -19.58 -34.67 17.78
CA LYS A 128 -20.58 -33.88 17.04
C LYS A 128 -20.03 -33.28 15.75
N VAL A 129 -18.79 -32.77 15.76
CA VAL A 129 -18.11 -32.26 14.56
C VAL A 129 -17.87 -33.37 13.53
N LEU A 130 -17.57 -34.59 13.98
CA LEU A 130 -17.30 -35.77 13.15
C LEU A 130 -18.56 -36.56 12.71
N GLY A 131 -19.77 -36.11 13.09
CA GLY A 131 -21.02 -36.81 12.79
C GLY A 131 -21.19 -38.15 13.54
N LEU A 132 -20.51 -38.32 14.67
CA LEU A 132 -20.53 -39.54 15.49
C LEU A 132 -21.59 -39.46 16.62
N PRO A 133 -22.03 -40.60 17.17
CA PRO A 133 -22.91 -40.64 18.34
C PRO A 133 -22.35 -39.85 19.54
N ASP A 134 -23.25 -39.35 20.39
CA ASP A 134 -22.89 -38.61 21.61
C ASP A 134 -21.87 -39.38 22.46
N PHE A 135 -20.75 -38.72 22.75
CA PHE A 135 -19.64 -39.33 23.49
C PHE A 135 -20.05 -39.63 24.94
N SER A 136 -20.10 -40.90 25.30
CA SER A 136 -20.45 -41.40 26.63
C SER A 136 -19.21 -41.68 27.48
N ARG A 137 -19.39 -41.80 28.80
CA ARG A 137 -18.29 -42.23 29.71
C ARG A 137 -17.86 -43.68 29.45
N GLU A 138 -18.76 -44.53 28.99
CA GLU A 138 -18.50 -45.94 28.69
C GLU A 138 -17.54 -46.10 27.50
N MET A 139 -17.66 -45.24 26.47
CA MET A 139 -16.70 -45.20 25.35
C MET A 139 -15.26 -44.93 25.78
N PHE A 140 -15.04 -44.38 26.97
CA PHE A 140 -13.73 -44.06 27.53
C PHE A 140 -13.27 -45.09 28.58
N ALA A 141 -14.18 -45.53 29.45
CA ALA A 141 -13.89 -46.51 30.49
C ALA A 141 -13.76 -47.96 29.97
N ALA A 142 -14.47 -48.30 28.89
CA ALA A 142 -14.44 -49.61 28.25
C ALA A 142 -14.59 -49.43 26.71
N PRO A 143 -13.57 -48.88 26.02
CA PRO A 143 -13.65 -48.65 24.59
C PRO A 143 -13.85 -49.96 23.82
N SER A 144 -14.78 -49.98 22.87
CA SER A 144 -14.95 -51.09 21.94
C SER A 144 -14.08 -50.89 20.72
N ALA A 145 -13.39 -51.94 20.24
CA ALA A 145 -12.62 -51.92 19.00
C ALA A 145 -13.42 -51.36 17.81
N ALA A 146 -14.70 -51.73 17.69
CA ALA A 146 -15.58 -51.23 16.63
C ALA A 146 -15.88 -49.71 16.75
N ALA A 147 -15.95 -49.20 17.98
CA ALA A 147 -16.14 -47.76 18.23
C ALA A 147 -14.86 -46.96 17.95
N VAL A 148 -13.68 -47.50 18.33
CA VAL A 148 -12.37 -46.90 18.05
C VAL A 148 -12.10 -46.86 16.53
N LEU A 149 -12.37 -47.94 15.81
CA LEU A 149 -12.27 -47.99 14.35
C LEU A 149 -13.21 -46.99 13.66
N ARG A 150 -14.46 -46.87 14.13
CA ARG A 150 -15.41 -45.87 13.59
C ARG A 150 -14.93 -44.44 13.84
N PHE A 151 -14.48 -44.14 15.06
CA PHE A 151 -13.90 -42.83 15.40
C PHE A 151 -12.68 -42.51 14.53
N ALA A 152 -11.73 -43.43 14.43
CA ALA A 152 -10.53 -43.27 13.62
C ALA A 152 -10.86 -43.05 12.13
N SER A 153 -11.79 -43.82 11.56
CA SER A 153 -12.25 -43.63 10.17
C SER A 153 -12.88 -42.24 9.96
N SER A 154 -13.69 -41.75 10.91
CA SER A 154 -14.26 -40.40 10.81
C SER A 154 -13.20 -39.29 10.93
N VAL A 155 -12.21 -39.45 11.82
CA VAL A 155 -11.07 -38.52 11.93
C VAL A 155 -10.28 -38.51 10.60
N CYS A 156 -9.94 -39.66 10.03
CA CYS A 156 -9.24 -39.74 8.75
C CYS A 156 -10.04 -39.09 7.60
N SER A 157 -11.35 -39.32 7.52
CA SER A 157 -12.22 -38.66 6.53
C SER A 157 -12.27 -37.15 6.72
N PHE A 158 -12.35 -36.66 7.95
CA PHE A 158 -12.29 -35.22 8.25
C PHE A 158 -10.93 -34.61 7.86
N LEU A 159 -9.82 -35.29 8.15
CA LEU A 159 -8.47 -34.83 7.79
C LEU A 159 -8.29 -34.78 6.26
N ARG A 160 -8.78 -35.79 5.51
CA ARG A 160 -8.81 -35.75 4.03
C ARG A 160 -9.67 -34.59 3.49
N LEU A 161 -10.84 -34.34 4.09
CA LEU A 161 -11.67 -33.18 3.72
C LEU A 161 -10.93 -31.86 3.99
N ARG A 162 -10.27 -31.73 5.15
CA ARG A 162 -9.44 -30.57 5.50
C ARG A 162 -8.29 -30.38 4.52
N GLU A 163 -7.56 -31.43 4.14
CA GLU A 163 -6.50 -31.35 3.13
C GLU A 163 -7.02 -30.84 1.78
N ASN A 164 -8.20 -31.31 1.36
CA ASN A 164 -8.82 -30.86 0.10
C ASN A 164 -9.28 -29.40 0.18
N LEU A 165 -9.87 -28.97 1.31
CA LEU A 165 -10.21 -27.57 1.54
C LEU A 165 -8.97 -26.67 1.60
N LEU A 166 -7.88 -27.11 2.25
CA LEU A 166 -6.62 -26.37 2.29
C LEU A 166 -6.02 -26.17 0.90
N LYS A 167 -6.10 -27.17 0.01
CA LYS A 167 -5.71 -27.03 -1.40
C LYS A 167 -6.61 -26.05 -2.17
N GLN A 168 -7.92 -26.05 -1.91
CA GLN A 168 -8.84 -25.07 -2.50
C GLN A 168 -8.55 -23.64 -2.04
N PHE A 169 -8.02 -23.47 -0.83
CA PHE A 169 -7.62 -22.18 -0.26
C PHE A 169 -6.13 -21.85 -0.43
N GLU A 170 -5.35 -22.67 -1.16
CA GLU A 170 -3.89 -22.52 -1.26
C GLU A 170 -3.49 -21.20 -1.92
N VAL A 171 -4.23 -20.77 -2.96
CA VAL A 171 -4.01 -19.49 -3.65
C VAL A 171 -4.24 -18.30 -2.70
N GLN A 172 -5.29 -18.36 -1.88
CA GLN A 172 -5.61 -17.32 -0.89
C GLN A 172 -4.59 -17.28 0.25
N LEU A 173 -4.05 -18.44 0.66
CA LEU A 173 -2.96 -18.52 1.64
C LEU A 173 -1.67 -17.91 1.08
N GLN A 174 -1.26 -18.28 -0.14
CA GLN A 174 -0.11 -17.68 -0.84
C GLN A 174 -0.29 -16.17 -1.05
N GLN A 175 -1.50 -15.71 -1.40
CA GLN A 175 -1.83 -14.28 -1.52
C GLN A 175 -1.70 -13.55 -0.18
N ARG A 176 -2.16 -14.16 0.93
CA ARG A 176 -2.01 -13.60 2.28
C ARG A 176 -0.53 -13.49 2.68
N GLU A 177 0.27 -14.51 2.39
CA GLU A 177 1.72 -14.51 2.66
C GLU A 177 2.46 -13.46 1.83
N ALA A 178 2.12 -13.32 0.55
CA ALA A 178 2.67 -12.26 -0.31
C ALA A 178 2.29 -10.85 0.19
N LEU A 179 1.03 -10.66 0.65
CA LEU A 179 0.60 -9.40 1.26
C LEU A 179 1.32 -9.11 2.58
N GLN A 180 1.57 -10.14 3.41
CA GLN A 180 2.33 -10.00 4.65
C GLN A 180 3.78 -9.58 4.36
N GLN A 181 4.47 -10.25 3.42
CA GLN A 181 5.84 -9.88 3.01
C GLN A 181 5.90 -8.46 2.41
N ASN A 182 4.85 -8.01 1.71
CA ASN A 182 4.79 -6.66 1.17
C ASN A 182 4.55 -5.62 2.29
N LEU A 183 3.74 -5.93 3.30
CA LEU A 183 3.55 -5.08 4.48
C LEU A 183 4.85 -4.95 5.29
N GLU A 184 5.58 -6.05 5.47
CA GLU A 184 6.89 -6.05 6.13
C GLU A 184 7.89 -5.15 5.38
N LYS A 185 8.01 -5.27 4.06
CA LYS A 185 8.86 -4.39 3.22
C LYS A 185 8.48 -2.91 3.31
N ILE A 186 7.18 -2.59 3.23
CA ILE A 186 6.69 -1.21 3.34
C ILE A 186 7.00 -0.64 4.73
N SER A 187 6.93 -1.46 5.78
CA SER A 187 7.33 -1.07 7.14
C SER A 187 8.82 -0.77 7.24
N GLU A 188 9.69 -1.60 6.64
CA GLU A 188 11.14 -1.34 6.57
C GLU A 188 11.46 -0.05 5.81
N ASP A 189 10.84 0.18 4.65
CA ASP A 189 11.09 1.37 3.84
C ASP A 189 10.56 2.64 4.53
N ALA A 190 9.43 2.57 5.23
CA ALA A 190 8.94 3.66 6.07
C ALA A 190 9.95 4.02 7.18
N GLN A 191 10.51 3.02 7.89
CA GLN A 191 11.54 3.23 8.91
C GLN A 191 12.82 3.84 8.33
N ARG A 192 13.24 3.45 7.12
CA ARG A 192 14.38 4.05 6.41
C ARG A 192 14.12 5.53 6.09
N VAL A 193 12.95 5.86 5.54
CA VAL A 193 12.55 7.25 5.23
C VAL A 193 12.48 8.11 6.49
N GLU A 194 11.98 7.57 7.62
CA GLU A 194 11.99 8.27 8.90
C GLU A 194 13.41 8.56 9.40
N GLN A 195 14.34 7.61 9.28
CA GLN A 195 15.76 7.79 9.63
C GLN A 195 16.44 8.85 8.73
N GLU A 196 16.20 8.82 7.42
CA GLU A 196 16.69 9.84 6.49
C GLU A 196 16.14 11.23 6.81
N LEU A 197 14.85 11.33 7.15
CA LEU A 197 14.20 12.59 7.52
C LEU A 197 14.78 13.14 8.83
N LEU A 198 15.04 12.30 9.84
CA LEU A 198 15.75 12.68 11.06
C LEU A 198 17.17 13.16 10.76
N ARG A 199 17.90 12.48 9.87
CA ARG A 199 19.22 12.90 9.41
C ARG A 199 19.18 14.28 8.73
N PHE A 200 18.26 14.51 7.79
CA PHE A 200 18.12 15.81 7.12
C PHE A 200 17.71 16.94 8.08
N ARG A 201 16.94 16.64 9.14
CA ARG A 201 16.65 17.61 10.21
C ARG A 201 17.93 17.98 10.98
N ALA A 202 18.75 17.00 11.34
CA ALA A 202 20.03 17.23 12.00
C ALA A 202 21.02 18.02 11.12
N GLU A 203 21.16 17.65 9.84
CA GLU A 203 21.99 18.37 8.85
C GLU A 203 21.51 19.82 8.66
N ARG A 204 20.19 20.07 8.62
CA ARG A 204 19.65 21.44 8.57
C ARG A 204 19.97 22.21 9.86
N GLN A 205 19.90 21.57 11.02
CA GLN A 205 20.19 22.20 12.31
C GLN A 205 21.67 22.60 12.45
N THR A 206 22.60 21.85 11.87
CA THR A 206 24.03 22.21 11.83
C THR A 206 24.36 23.25 10.75
N GLN A 207 23.66 23.26 9.61
CA GLN A 207 23.86 24.27 8.56
C GLN A 207 23.29 25.66 8.91
N LEU A 208 22.23 25.73 9.73
CA LEU A 208 21.58 26.99 10.12
C LEU A 208 22.55 28.03 10.72
N PRO A 209 23.37 27.72 11.76
CA PRO A 209 24.32 28.69 12.33
C PRO A 209 25.40 29.11 11.32
N VAL A 210 25.87 28.19 10.46
CA VAL A 210 26.87 28.53 9.41
C VAL A 210 26.28 29.54 8.42
N SER A 211 25.03 29.35 7.99
CA SER A 211 24.33 30.30 7.12
C SER A 211 24.12 31.66 7.80
N GLN A 212 23.77 31.68 9.09
CA GLN A 212 23.65 32.92 9.87
C GLN A 212 25.00 33.65 10.00
N GLN A 213 26.09 32.95 10.30
CA GLN A 213 27.43 33.52 10.40
C GLN A 213 27.92 34.08 9.06
N GLN A 214 27.67 33.38 7.94
CA GLN A 214 27.97 33.88 6.60
C GLN A 214 27.16 35.14 6.26
N LYS A 215 25.89 35.21 6.69
CA LYS A 215 25.04 36.40 6.52
C LYS A 215 25.58 37.58 7.33
N GLN A 216 25.91 37.39 8.61
CA GLN A 216 26.51 38.43 9.46
C GLN A 216 27.81 38.97 8.86
N ARG A 217 28.73 38.07 8.47
CA ARG A 217 30.02 38.46 7.85
C ARG A 217 29.84 39.20 6.52
N ARG A 218 28.78 38.88 5.77
CA ARG A 218 28.42 39.65 4.56
C ARG A 218 27.92 41.05 4.92
N GLU A 219 27.05 41.18 5.92
CA GLU A 219 26.53 42.48 6.38
C GLU A 219 27.67 43.38 6.93
N GLU A 220 28.63 42.81 7.64
CA GLU A 220 29.88 43.45 8.08
C GLU A 220 30.72 43.96 6.91
N LEU A 221 31.02 43.10 5.92
CA LEU A 221 31.81 43.47 4.74
C LEU A 221 31.10 44.52 3.87
N GLU A 222 29.77 44.45 3.73
CA GLU A 222 29.00 45.49 3.06
C GLU A 222 29.03 46.82 3.84
N ALA A 223 29.05 46.79 5.18
CA ALA A 223 29.21 47.99 5.99
C ALA A 223 30.62 48.60 5.87
N GLU A 224 31.67 47.77 5.87
CA GLU A 224 33.03 48.25 5.61
C GLU A 224 33.17 48.84 4.20
N LEU A 225 32.62 48.18 3.16
CA LEU A 225 32.62 48.72 1.80
C LEU A 225 31.94 50.08 1.71
N ARG A 226 30.78 50.28 2.35
CA ARG A 226 30.11 51.59 2.43
C ARG A 226 31.01 52.63 3.11
N LYS A 227 31.68 52.27 4.21
CA LYS A 227 32.63 53.14 4.91
C LYS A 227 33.82 53.52 4.01
N ARG A 228 34.46 52.55 3.35
CA ARG A 228 35.59 52.79 2.41
C ARG A 228 35.18 53.65 1.22
N HIS A 229 33.96 53.51 0.74
CA HIS A 229 33.44 54.36 -0.34
C HIS A 229 33.25 55.81 0.12
N GLY A 230 32.82 56.03 1.37
CA GLY A 230 32.79 57.35 2.01
C GLY A 230 34.19 57.94 2.22
N GLU A 231 35.15 57.15 2.73
CA GLU A 231 36.57 57.54 2.87
C GLU A 231 37.19 57.94 1.52
N LEU A 232 36.88 57.18 0.45
CA LEU A 232 37.31 57.51 -0.92
C LEU A 232 36.69 58.80 -1.45
N GLY A 233 35.40 59.04 -1.18
CA GLY A 233 34.72 60.28 -1.55
C GLY A 233 35.38 61.51 -0.93
N ALA A 234 35.64 61.48 0.38
CA ALA A 234 36.34 62.55 1.08
C ALA A 234 37.77 62.78 0.54
N LEU A 235 38.51 61.70 0.23
CA LEU A 235 39.83 61.81 -0.41
C LEU A 235 39.79 62.42 -1.82
N MET A 236 38.71 62.17 -2.58
CA MET A 236 38.52 62.81 -3.89
C MET A 236 38.19 64.29 -3.77
N GLU A 237 37.42 64.69 -2.76
CA GLU A 237 37.16 66.10 -2.43
C GLU A 237 38.46 66.82 -2.02
N GLU A 238 39.24 66.26 -1.07
CA GLU A 238 40.56 66.78 -0.71
C GLU A 238 41.51 66.90 -1.91
N PHE A 239 41.50 65.91 -2.81
CA PHE A 239 42.34 65.94 -4.01
C PHE A 239 41.93 67.07 -4.95
N ALA A 240 40.62 67.28 -5.17
CA ALA A 240 40.11 68.37 -5.98
C ALA A 240 40.46 69.76 -5.37
N GLU A 241 40.34 69.91 -4.04
CA GLU A 241 40.76 71.11 -3.33
C GLU A 241 42.27 71.40 -3.51
N ARG A 242 43.12 70.39 -3.29
CA ARG A 242 44.58 70.50 -3.48
C ARG A 242 44.93 70.80 -4.94
N GLN A 243 44.20 70.24 -5.90
CA GLN A 243 44.39 70.55 -7.32
C GLN A 243 43.99 71.99 -7.65
N ALA A 244 42.92 72.53 -7.04
CA ALA A 244 42.54 73.94 -7.16
C ALA A 244 43.51 74.90 -6.44
N VAL A 245 44.15 74.48 -5.34
CA VAL A 245 45.26 75.23 -4.72
C VAL A 245 46.49 75.21 -5.65
N ARG A 246 46.86 74.05 -6.18
CA ARG A 246 47.98 73.93 -7.14
C ARG A 246 47.78 74.82 -8.36
N GLY A 247 46.58 74.84 -8.96
CA GLY A 247 46.28 75.69 -10.12
C GLY A 247 46.43 77.19 -9.82
N ARG A 248 46.14 77.64 -8.59
CA ARG A 248 46.40 79.02 -8.15
C ARG A 248 47.90 79.31 -8.04
N LEU A 249 48.65 78.41 -7.39
CA LEU A 249 50.11 78.54 -7.26
C LEU A 249 50.85 78.49 -8.62
N GLU A 250 50.34 77.74 -9.60
CA GLU A 250 50.88 77.70 -10.96
C GLU A 250 50.68 79.03 -11.71
N LEU A 251 49.59 79.76 -11.43
CA LEU A 251 49.37 81.11 -11.95
C LEU A 251 50.30 82.13 -11.27
N GLU A 252 50.37 82.12 -9.93
CA GLU A 252 51.26 82.99 -9.14
C GLU A 252 52.74 82.81 -9.53
N LEU A 253 53.16 81.57 -9.79
CA LEU A 253 54.51 81.27 -10.29
C LEU A 253 54.72 81.83 -11.71
N GLY A 254 53.69 81.80 -12.56
CA GLY A 254 53.73 82.40 -13.90
C GLY A 254 53.99 83.90 -13.84
N ASP A 255 53.29 84.61 -12.95
CA ASP A 255 53.45 86.05 -12.74
C ASP A 255 54.88 86.39 -12.23
N LEU A 256 55.38 85.63 -11.24
CA LEU A 256 56.76 85.78 -10.72
C LEU A 256 57.84 85.48 -11.76
N VAL A 257 57.62 84.52 -12.66
CA VAL A 257 58.57 84.23 -13.75
C VAL A 257 58.64 85.38 -14.75
N LEU A 258 57.50 86.00 -15.07
CA LEU A 258 57.45 87.20 -15.93
C LEU A 258 58.20 88.38 -15.29
N GLU A 259 57.98 88.62 -13.99
CA GLU A 259 58.72 89.65 -13.22
C GLU A 259 60.24 89.39 -13.25
N LEU A 260 60.66 88.15 -13.01
CA LEU A 260 62.07 87.76 -13.03
C LEU A 260 62.71 87.87 -14.43
N THR A 261 61.95 87.65 -15.51
CA THR A 261 62.47 87.90 -16.88
C THR A 261 62.72 89.37 -17.16
N ASN A 262 61.88 90.28 -16.64
CA ASN A 262 62.07 91.72 -16.79
C ASN A 262 63.38 92.16 -16.07
N LEU A 263 63.55 91.76 -14.81
CA LEU A 263 64.75 92.06 -14.01
C LEU A 263 66.06 91.51 -14.62
N LYS A 264 65.99 90.43 -15.40
CA LYS A 264 67.17 89.88 -16.10
C LYS A 264 67.59 90.72 -17.30
N GLN A 265 66.64 91.31 -18.03
CA GLN A 265 66.95 92.20 -19.16
C GLN A 265 67.68 93.44 -18.66
N GLU A 266 67.19 94.07 -17.59
CA GLU A 266 67.88 95.18 -16.90
C GLU A 266 69.32 94.83 -16.47
N ARG A 267 69.57 93.58 -16.04
CA ARG A 267 70.90 93.10 -15.62
C ARG A 267 71.84 92.81 -16.79
N GLU A 268 71.34 92.63 -18.01
CA GLU A 268 72.17 92.41 -19.20
C GLU A 268 72.58 93.74 -19.83
N GLU A 269 71.68 94.73 -19.85
CA GLU A 269 71.99 96.12 -20.27
C GLU A 269 73.14 96.76 -19.46
N LEU A 270 73.32 96.35 -18.19
CA LEU A 270 74.40 96.81 -17.33
C LEU A 270 75.74 96.07 -17.52
N HIS A 271 75.76 94.93 -18.22
CA HIS A 271 76.96 94.08 -18.30
C HIS A 271 77.93 94.48 -19.43
N ASP A 272 77.43 95.15 -20.48
CA ASP A 272 78.18 95.52 -21.69
C ASP A 272 79.20 96.67 -21.51
N GLN A 273 79.45 97.14 -20.27
CA GLN A 273 80.21 98.37 -19.99
C GLN A 273 81.69 98.21 -19.56
N VAL A 274 82.30 97.01 -19.58
CA VAL A 274 83.69 96.83 -19.05
C VAL A 274 84.65 96.02 -19.94
N VAL A 275 85.81 96.66 -20.24
CA VAL A 275 86.87 96.30 -21.20
C VAL A 275 88.19 96.92 -20.65
N HIS A 276 89.40 96.34 -20.65
CA HIS A 276 89.95 95.12 -21.28
C HIS A 276 91.12 94.46 -20.47
N ALA A 277 91.95 93.65 -21.15
CA ALA A 277 93.16 92.95 -20.69
C ALA A 277 94.41 93.82 -20.35
N PRO A 278 95.50 93.18 -19.89
CA PRO A 278 96.78 93.40 -20.57
C PRO A 278 97.57 92.11 -20.89
N GLU A 279 97.88 91.95 -22.16
CA GLU A 279 98.85 90.98 -22.70
C GLU A 279 100.30 91.50 -22.53
N LYS A 280 101.31 90.74 -22.99
CA LYS A 280 102.77 91.05 -22.95
C LYS A 280 103.56 90.67 -21.67
N LEU A 281 103.05 89.73 -20.87
CA LEU A 281 103.87 88.89 -19.97
C LEU A 281 103.87 87.39 -20.36
N MET A 282 103.33 87.06 -21.54
CA MET A 282 103.08 85.67 -21.94
C MET A 282 104.18 85.06 -22.81
N GLU A 283 104.79 85.82 -23.72
CA GLU A 283 105.57 85.24 -24.83
C GLU A 283 106.84 84.51 -24.37
N ARG A 284 107.58 85.05 -23.38
CA ARG A 284 108.78 84.38 -22.83
C ARG A 284 108.48 83.21 -21.89
N ARG A 285 107.27 83.17 -21.34
CA ARG A 285 106.74 82.10 -20.49
C ARG A 285 106.24 80.92 -21.33
N ASP A 286 105.72 81.22 -22.52
CA ASP A 286 105.04 80.22 -23.35
C ASP A 286 106.02 79.31 -24.12
N GLU A 287 107.26 79.74 -24.37
CA GLU A 287 108.35 78.92 -24.92
C GLU A 287 108.77 77.78 -23.97
N LEU A 288 109.07 78.06 -22.69
CA LEU A 288 109.39 77.02 -21.71
C LEU A 288 108.17 76.16 -21.33
N ARG A 289 106.97 76.75 -21.35
CA ARG A 289 105.72 75.97 -21.20
C ARG A 289 105.46 75.02 -22.36
N MET A 290 105.93 75.25 -23.58
CA MET A 290 105.71 74.30 -24.70
C MET A 290 106.28 72.91 -24.40
N GLN A 291 107.49 72.84 -23.82
CA GLN A 291 108.15 71.57 -23.53
C GLN A 291 107.52 70.85 -22.32
N GLN A 292 107.13 71.59 -21.28
CA GLN A 292 106.43 71.03 -20.13
C GLN A 292 104.99 70.59 -20.49
N LYS A 293 104.27 71.37 -21.33
CA LYS A 293 102.96 71.02 -21.88
C LYS A 293 102.98 69.69 -22.62
N LEU A 294 104.06 69.33 -23.32
CA LEU A 294 104.08 68.08 -24.11
C LEU A 294 104.06 66.83 -23.20
N LEU A 295 104.80 66.86 -22.09
CA LEU A 295 104.81 65.80 -21.09
C LEU A 295 103.55 65.80 -20.23
N ASP A 296 103.09 66.98 -19.79
CA ASP A 296 101.82 67.13 -19.06
C ASP A 296 100.61 66.73 -19.91
N GLN A 297 100.65 66.89 -21.23
CA GLN A 297 99.59 66.40 -22.13
C GLN A 297 99.54 64.88 -22.19
N GLN A 298 100.68 64.19 -22.17
CA GLN A 298 100.72 62.72 -22.15
C GLN A 298 100.21 62.17 -20.81
N LEU A 299 100.62 62.78 -19.68
CA LEU A 299 100.07 62.46 -18.36
C LEU A 299 98.57 62.76 -18.27
N GLN A 300 98.11 63.94 -18.70
CA GLN A 300 96.68 64.27 -18.72
C GLN A 300 95.86 63.35 -19.64
N GLN A 301 96.41 62.86 -20.75
CA GLN A 301 95.72 61.89 -21.61
C GLN A 301 95.53 60.55 -20.88
N LEU A 302 96.55 60.07 -20.17
CA LEU A 302 96.45 58.83 -19.38
C LEU A 302 95.54 58.99 -18.15
N GLU A 303 95.60 60.12 -17.44
CA GLU A 303 94.69 60.42 -16.32
C GLU A 303 93.24 60.58 -16.78
N ARG A 304 92.99 61.24 -17.93
CA ARG A 304 91.65 61.32 -18.54
C ARG A 304 91.15 59.94 -18.96
N ALA A 305 92.01 59.09 -19.51
CA ALA A 305 91.67 57.71 -19.84
C ALA A 305 91.27 56.94 -18.57
N ALA A 306 92.10 56.95 -17.52
CA ALA A 306 91.80 56.28 -16.24
C ALA A 306 90.51 56.82 -15.58
N ALA A 307 90.36 58.14 -15.50
CA ALA A 307 89.17 58.77 -14.94
C ALA A 307 87.91 58.49 -15.77
N SER A 308 88.00 58.37 -17.09
CA SER A 308 86.87 57.98 -17.95
C SER A 308 86.49 56.52 -17.76
N GLN A 309 87.46 55.60 -17.64
CA GLN A 309 87.22 54.19 -17.34
C GLN A 309 86.60 54.00 -15.94
N GLN A 310 87.04 54.74 -14.93
CA GLN A 310 86.45 54.66 -13.59
C GLN A 310 85.05 55.27 -13.52
N LYS A 311 84.77 56.36 -14.27
CA LYS A 311 83.40 56.87 -14.47
C LYS A 311 82.51 55.83 -15.18
N LEU A 312 83.04 55.12 -16.17
CA LEU A 312 82.34 54.07 -16.89
C LEU A 312 82.00 52.87 -15.98
N LEU A 313 82.95 52.41 -15.15
CA LEU A 313 82.72 51.37 -14.15
C LEU A 313 81.65 51.77 -13.12
N LEU A 314 81.68 53.02 -12.65
CA LEU A 314 80.62 53.55 -11.76
C LEU A 314 79.26 53.67 -12.46
N ALA A 315 79.24 53.97 -13.76
CA ALA A 315 78.01 53.96 -14.56
C ALA A 315 77.46 52.53 -14.72
N PHE A 316 78.30 51.54 -15.02
CA PHE A 316 77.91 50.13 -15.05
C PHE A 316 77.41 49.62 -13.69
N GLY A 317 78.07 49.99 -12.59
CA GLY A 317 77.61 49.65 -11.24
C GLY A 317 76.24 50.25 -10.91
N LYS A 318 75.96 51.49 -11.35
CA LYS A 318 74.64 52.12 -11.24
C LYS A 318 73.60 51.44 -12.16
N ALA A 319 73.98 51.05 -13.37
CA ALA A 319 73.12 50.35 -14.32
C ALA A 319 72.74 48.95 -13.80
N LEU A 320 73.68 48.18 -13.28
CA LEU A 320 73.43 46.87 -12.65
C LEU A 320 72.51 46.99 -11.43
N LYS A 321 72.70 48.00 -10.57
CA LYS A 321 71.78 48.26 -9.44
C LYS A 321 70.36 48.60 -9.91
N LYS A 322 70.21 49.38 -11.00
CA LYS A 322 68.90 49.66 -11.61
C LYS A 322 68.27 48.41 -12.25
N ALA A 323 69.05 47.61 -12.97
CA ALA A 323 68.61 46.36 -13.58
C ALA A 323 68.14 45.35 -12.52
N LYS A 324 68.88 45.19 -11.42
CA LYS A 324 68.47 44.33 -10.30
C LYS A 324 67.15 44.77 -9.68
N LYS A 325 66.99 46.07 -9.40
CA LYS A 325 65.71 46.63 -8.89
C LYS A 325 64.56 46.42 -9.87
N ALA A 326 64.78 46.58 -11.17
CA ALA A 326 63.76 46.31 -12.18
C ALA A 326 63.36 44.82 -12.19
N LEU A 327 64.32 43.92 -12.01
CA LEU A 327 64.08 42.47 -11.92
C LEU A 327 63.29 42.11 -10.64
N GLU A 328 63.65 42.71 -9.49
CA GLU A 328 62.92 42.59 -8.22
C GLU A 328 61.44 43.06 -8.37
N ILE A 329 61.21 44.24 -8.97
CA ILE A 329 59.87 44.76 -9.27
C ILE A 329 59.08 43.84 -10.21
N LEU A 330 59.73 43.27 -11.25
CA LEU A 330 59.09 42.34 -12.18
C LEU A 330 58.72 41.01 -11.52
N SER A 331 59.55 40.48 -10.61
CA SER A 331 59.18 39.31 -9.80
C SER A 331 58.02 39.61 -8.86
N GLU A 332 58.04 40.76 -8.17
CA GLU A 332 56.91 41.15 -7.31
C GLU A 332 55.61 41.32 -8.10
N HIS A 333 55.64 41.91 -9.29
CA HIS A 333 54.46 42.02 -10.15
C HIS A 333 53.98 40.65 -10.64
N ARG A 334 54.90 39.73 -10.98
CA ARG A 334 54.54 38.34 -11.35
C ARG A 334 53.81 37.65 -10.20
N ASP A 335 54.33 37.74 -8.99
CA ASP A 335 53.88 36.94 -7.86
C ASP A 335 52.68 37.56 -7.14
N LYS A 336 52.61 38.91 -7.02
CA LYS A 336 51.52 39.63 -6.36
C LYS A 336 50.33 39.95 -7.27
N VAL A 337 50.52 40.02 -8.60
CA VAL A 337 49.46 40.42 -9.55
C VAL A 337 49.12 39.30 -10.52
N LEU A 338 50.11 38.77 -11.26
CA LEU A 338 49.83 37.80 -12.32
C LEU A 338 49.42 36.41 -11.78
N ALA A 339 50.08 35.92 -10.73
CA ALA A 339 49.75 34.62 -10.14
C ALA A 339 48.32 34.54 -9.56
N PRO A 340 47.81 35.53 -8.77
CA PRO A 340 46.42 35.56 -8.35
C PRO A 340 45.42 35.61 -9.51
N HIS A 341 45.71 36.37 -10.58
CA HIS A 341 44.85 36.40 -11.77
C HIS A 341 44.82 35.06 -12.51
N LEU A 342 45.93 34.31 -12.56
CA LEU A 342 45.96 32.96 -13.12
C LEU A 342 45.15 31.98 -12.27
N ALA A 343 45.29 32.03 -10.94
CA ALA A 343 44.51 31.21 -10.01
C ALA A 343 43.00 31.49 -10.11
N PHE A 344 42.61 32.78 -10.11
CA PHE A 344 41.22 33.18 -10.33
C PHE A 344 40.67 32.70 -11.69
N ARG A 345 41.51 32.66 -12.74
CA ARG A 345 41.11 32.15 -14.06
C ARG A 345 40.92 30.63 -14.08
N SER A 346 41.69 29.86 -13.30
CA SER A 346 41.40 28.43 -13.09
C SER A 346 40.11 28.23 -12.29
N ASP A 347 39.87 29.02 -11.25
CA ASP A 347 38.66 28.94 -10.43
C ASP A 347 37.38 29.31 -11.20
N MET A 348 37.47 30.30 -12.10
CA MET A 348 36.36 30.61 -13.00
C MET A 348 36.05 29.44 -13.94
N ARG A 349 37.07 28.71 -14.43
CA ARG A 349 36.86 27.52 -15.28
C ARG A 349 36.27 26.34 -14.50
N THR A 350 36.62 26.13 -13.23
CA THR A 350 36.01 25.07 -12.41
C THR A 350 34.57 25.44 -12.06
N ARG A 351 34.30 26.69 -11.66
CA ARG A 351 32.94 27.21 -11.47
C ARG A 351 32.08 27.09 -12.72
N GLU A 352 32.61 27.40 -13.90
CA GLU A 352 31.88 27.26 -15.16
C GLU A 352 31.50 25.79 -15.45
N LYS A 353 32.39 24.83 -15.15
CA LYS A 353 32.05 23.39 -15.23
C LYS A 353 30.92 23.02 -14.27
N PHE A 354 31.02 23.42 -13.00
CA PHE A 354 29.95 23.18 -12.02
C PHE A 354 28.62 23.83 -12.43
N PHE A 355 28.61 25.04 -13.01
CA PHE A 355 27.39 25.66 -13.53
C PHE A 355 26.79 24.89 -14.72
N ARG A 356 27.61 24.28 -15.59
CA ARG A 356 27.13 23.39 -16.66
C ARG A 356 26.54 22.11 -16.08
N GLU A 357 27.23 21.45 -15.15
CA GLU A 357 26.75 20.24 -14.47
C GLU A 357 25.43 20.48 -13.72
N ILE A 358 25.33 21.57 -12.96
CA ILE A 358 24.09 21.99 -12.26
C ILE A 358 22.97 22.30 -13.27
N SER A 359 23.29 22.91 -14.41
CA SER A 359 22.31 23.17 -15.47
C SER A 359 21.80 21.90 -16.13
N GLU A 360 22.67 20.90 -16.34
CA GLU A 360 22.28 19.58 -16.84
C GLU A 360 21.45 18.80 -15.82
N GLN A 361 21.83 18.81 -14.54
CA GLN A 361 21.04 18.23 -13.45
C GLN A 361 19.66 18.89 -13.36
N LYS A 362 19.57 20.22 -13.45
CA LYS A 362 18.30 20.96 -13.48
C LYS A 362 17.44 20.55 -14.68
N LYS A 363 18.03 20.38 -15.87
CA LYS A 363 17.30 19.90 -17.06
C LYS A 363 16.75 18.49 -16.85
N LYS A 364 17.57 17.55 -16.39
CA LYS A 364 17.16 16.17 -16.05
C LYS A 364 16.03 16.15 -15.02
N LEU A 365 16.16 16.92 -13.93
CA LEU A 365 15.13 17.00 -12.90
C LEU A 365 13.81 17.58 -13.44
N THR A 366 13.90 18.60 -14.31
CA THR A 366 12.72 19.20 -14.95
C THR A 366 12.02 18.20 -15.88
N GLN A 367 12.78 17.37 -16.61
CA GLN A 367 12.24 16.28 -17.43
C GLN A 367 11.54 15.23 -16.56
N THR A 368 12.17 14.73 -15.49
CA THR A 368 11.53 13.75 -14.58
C THR A 368 10.28 14.30 -13.89
N VAL A 369 10.25 15.59 -13.54
CA VAL A 369 9.04 16.23 -12.99
C VAL A 369 7.92 16.28 -14.02
N HIS A 370 8.24 16.55 -15.30
CA HIS A 370 7.26 16.54 -16.37
C HIS A 370 6.71 15.13 -16.64
N GLU A 371 7.57 14.12 -16.68
CA GLU A 371 7.19 12.71 -16.82
C GLU A 371 6.23 12.28 -15.70
N LEU A 372 6.58 12.53 -14.44
CA LEU A 372 5.74 12.24 -13.27
C LEU A 372 4.41 13.01 -13.30
N GLN A 373 4.39 14.26 -13.81
CA GLN A 373 3.15 15.01 -14.01
C GLN A 373 2.25 14.35 -15.08
N THR A 374 2.83 13.86 -16.19
CA THR A 374 2.05 13.15 -17.23
C THR A 374 1.54 11.79 -16.75
N GLU A 375 2.32 11.06 -15.95
CA GLU A 375 1.92 9.78 -15.35
C GLU A 375 0.80 9.99 -14.33
N ARG A 376 0.90 11.00 -13.46
CA ARG A 376 -0.19 11.38 -12.55
C ARG A 376 -1.46 11.78 -13.29
N ALA A 377 -1.35 12.57 -14.36
CA ALA A 377 -2.51 12.94 -15.17
C ALA A 377 -3.15 11.75 -15.90
N ARG A 378 -2.36 10.74 -16.26
CA ARG A 378 -2.85 9.46 -16.80
C ARG A 378 -3.57 8.65 -15.73
N LEU A 379 -2.94 8.43 -14.57
CA LEU A 379 -3.52 7.65 -13.46
C LEU A 379 -4.83 8.28 -12.96
N ASN A 380 -4.93 9.60 -12.89
CA ASN A 380 -6.19 10.28 -12.55
C ASN A 380 -7.32 9.96 -13.55
N ARG A 381 -7.04 9.94 -14.87
CA ARG A 381 -8.04 9.54 -15.88
C ARG A 381 -8.44 8.07 -15.74
N GLU A 382 -7.47 7.20 -15.46
CA GLU A 382 -7.74 5.78 -15.21
C GLU A 382 -8.66 5.61 -13.98
N LEU A 383 -8.42 6.34 -12.88
CA LEU A 383 -9.31 6.42 -11.71
C LEU A 383 -10.71 6.94 -12.07
N GLU A 384 -10.83 8.07 -12.76
CA GLU A 384 -12.13 8.62 -13.19
C GLU A 384 -12.94 7.62 -14.05
N THR A 385 -12.28 6.78 -14.85
CA THR A 385 -12.97 5.72 -15.62
C THR A 385 -13.36 4.50 -14.79
N LEU A 386 -12.67 4.23 -13.69
CA LEU A 386 -13.04 3.17 -12.75
C LEU A 386 -14.19 3.62 -11.86
N GLU A 387 -14.16 4.86 -11.36
CA GLU A 387 -15.23 5.46 -10.56
C GLU A 387 -16.56 5.43 -11.33
N LYS A 388 -16.58 5.87 -12.60
CA LYS A 388 -17.78 5.80 -13.46
C LYS A 388 -18.30 4.38 -13.64
N LYS A 389 -17.43 3.39 -13.85
CA LYS A 389 -17.84 1.98 -13.94
C LYS A 389 -18.45 1.48 -12.64
N THR A 390 -17.88 1.85 -11.49
CA THR A 390 -18.47 1.48 -10.20
C THR A 390 -19.80 2.16 -9.95
N GLU A 391 -19.99 3.41 -10.40
CA GLU A 391 -21.30 4.10 -10.34
C GLU A 391 -22.35 3.42 -11.25
N GLU A 392 -21.95 3.00 -12.46
CA GLU A 392 -22.79 2.24 -13.39
C GLU A 392 -23.18 0.86 -12.81
N GLU A 393 -22.22 0.10 -12.28
CA GLU A 393 -22.46 -1.19 -11.61
C GLU A 393 -23.35 -1.04 -10.36
N GLU A 394 -23.13 -0.02 -9.54
CA GLU A 394 -24.01 0.29 -8.40
C GLU A 394 -25.43 0.66 -8.85
N ALA A 395 -25.58 1.43 -9.92
CA ALA A 395 -26.89 1.80 -10.47
C ALA A 395 -27.63 0.56 -11.00
N GLU A 396 -26.95 -0.34 -11.70
CA GLU A 396 -27.50 -1.63 -12.11
C GLU A 396 -27.92 -2.50 -10.92
N LEU A 397 -27.06 -2.65 -9.91
CA LEU A 397 -27.37 -3.44 -8.71
C LEU A 397 -28.58 -2.86 -7.95
N ARG A 398 -28.66 -1.53 -7.82
CA ARG A 398 -29.85 -0.83 -7.26
C ARG A 398 -31.10 -1.12 -8.08
N GLN A 399 -31.01 -1.10 -9.42
CA GLN A 399 -32.15 -1.40 -10.29
C GLN A 399 -32.60 -2.87 -10.19
N ARG A 400 -31.66 -3.83 -10.16
CA ARG A 400 -31.96 -5.25 -9.94
C ARG A 400 -32.62 -5.49 -8.59
N LEU A 401 -32.13 -4.83 -7.53
CA LEU A 401 -32.68 -4.92 -6.18
C LEU A 401 -34.09 -4.29 -6.07
N LEU A 402 -34.39 -3.26 -6.85
CA LEU A 402 -35.75 -2.72 -6.97
C LEU A 402 -36.71 -3.70 -7.66
N ARG A 403 -36.29 -4.34 -8.75
CA ARG A 403 -37.10 -5.36 -9.46
C ARG A 403 -37.39 -6.56 -8.57
N THR A 404 -36.39 -7.13 -7.90
CA THR A 404 -36.60 -8.28 -7.00
C THR A 404 -37.49 -7.91 -5.81
N LYS A 405 -37.39 -6.69 -5.26
CA LYS A 405 -38.35 -6.20 -4.26
C LYS A 405 -39.78 -6.18 -4.81
N GLN A 406 -40.01 -5.63 -6.00
CA GLN A 406 -41.34 -5.61 -6.64
C GLN A 406 -41.89 -7.03 -6.82
N GLU A 407 -41.11 -7.96 -7.37
CA GLU A 407 -41.50 -9.36 -7.50
C GLU A 407 -41.85 -10.02 -6.14
N THR A 408 -41.08 -9.74 -5.08
CA THR A 408 -41.40 -10.30 -3.75
C THR A 408 -42.67 -9.71 -3.15
N GLU A 409 -42.97 -8.43 -3.37
CA GLU A 409 -44.23 -7.82 -2.94
C GLU A 409 -45.42 -8.35 -3.74
N GLU A 410 -45.26 -8.60 -5.04
CA GLU A 410 -46.27 -9.26 -5.86
C GLU A 410 -46.52 -10.71 -5.41
N ARG A 411 -45.47 -11.49 -5.16
CA ARG A 411 -45.59 -12.86 -4.60
C ARG A 411 -46.26 -12.86 -3.23
N LYS A 412 -45.96 -11.89 -2.35
CA LYS A 412 -46.67 -11.72 -1.06
C LYS A 412 -48.16 -11.46 -1.26
N LYS A 413 -48.53 -10.54 -2.17
CA LYS A 413 -49.94 -10.26 -2.50
C LYS A 413 -50.65 -11.50 -3.05
N MET A 414 -50.03 -12.25 -3.96
CA MET A 414 -50.59 -13.51 -4.46
C MET A 414 -50.79 -14.53 -3.34
N MET A 415 -49.83 -14.66 -2.42
CA MET A 415 -49.90 -15.58 -1.28
C MET A 415 -51.00 -15.18 -0.28
N ILE A 416 -51.16 -13.88 0.02
CA ILE A 416 -52.28 -13.36 0.83
C ILE A 416 -53.63 -13.68 0.13
N ASN A 417 -53.76 -13.41 -1.16
CA ASN A 417 -54.98 -13.72 -1.91
C ASN A 417 -55.28 -15.25 -1.90
N GLN A 418 -54.26 -16.11 -1.94
CA GLN A 418 -54.42 -17.56 -1.78
C GLN A 418 -54.87 -17.94 -0.35
N GLN A 419 -54.34 -17.29 0.68
CA GLN A 419 -54.79 -17.48 2.07
C GLN A 419 -56.24 -17.04 2.27
N GLU A 420 -56.64 -15.91 1.69
CA GLU A 420 -58.03 -15.43 1.73
C GLU A 420 -58.98 -16.37 0.98
N MET A 421 -58.58 -16.86 -0.20
CA MET A 421 -59.36 -17.83 -1.00
C MET A 421 -59.53 -19.17 -0.27
N THR A 422 -58.45 -19.70 0.33
CA THR A 422 -58.51 -20.95 1.12
C THR A 422 -59.32 -20.78 2.40
N ALA A 423 -59.23 -19.63 3.09
CA ALA A 423 -60.09 -19.31 4.22
C ALA A 423 -61.57 -19.17 3.82
N ALA A 424 -61.87 -18.65 2.64
CA ALA A 424 -63.24 -18.60 2.11
C ALA A 424 -63.80 -20.00 1.82
N LEU A 425 -63.01 -20.87 1.18
CA LEU A 425 -63.39 -22.27 0.92
C LEU A 425 -63.57 -23.08 2.21
N LEU A 426 -62.77 -22.83 3.24
CA LEU A 426 -62.97 -23.47 4.55
C LEU A 426 -64.28 -23.05 5.21
N ARG A 427 -64.67 -21.77 5.15
CA ARG A 427 -65.99 -21.32 5.63
C ARG A 427 -67.15 -21.92 4.84
N GLU A 428 -67.01 -22.06 3.53
CA GLU A 428 -68.03 -22.73 2.70
C GLU A 428 -68.15 -24.22 3.04
N ALA A 429 -67.04 -24.88 3.38
CA ALA A 429 -67.05 -26.25 3.89
C ALA A 429 -67.74 -26.35 5.26
N GLU A 430 -67.45 -25.45 6.20
CA GLU A 430 -68.12 -25.35 7.51
C GLU A 430 -69.64 -25.13 7.34
N ASP A 431 -70.06 -24.18 6.49
CA ASP A 431 -71.48 -23.94 6.15
C ASP A 431 -72.17 -25.17 5.56
N LEU A 432 -71.47 -25.97 4.75
CA LEU A 432 -71.99 -27.21 4.17
C LEU A 432 -72.07 -28.33 5.21
N GLU A 433 -71.09 -28.45 6.11
CA GLU A 433 -71.14 -29.40 7.23
C GLU A 433 -72.30 -29.09 8.18
N ASP A 434 -72.54 -27.81 8.50
CA ASP A 434 -73.67 -27.37 9.32
C ASP A 434 -75.03 -27.68 8.64
N ARG A 435 -75.18 -27.41 7.34
CA ARG A 435 -76.39 -27.79 6.59
C ARG A 435 -76.61 -29.30 6.57
N LEU A 436 -75.54 -30.07 6.43
CA LEU A 436 -75.58 -31.53 6.40
C LEU A 436 -75.88 -32.11 7.80
N ALA A 437 -75.39 -31.46 8.87
CA ALA A 437 -75.75 -31.77 10.24
C ALA A 437 -77.24 -31.46 10.52
N GLN A 438 -77.75 -30.32 10.06
CA GLN A 438 -79.16 -29.95 10.14
C GLN A 438 -80.05 -30.95 9.38
N GLN A 439 -79.69 -31.35 8.17
CA GLN A 439 -80.40 -32.40 7.42
C GLN A 439 -80.38 -33.74 8.18
N LYS A 440 -79.22 -34.17 8.70
CA LYS A 440 -79.11 -35.40 9.52
C LYS A 440 -79.97 -35.32 10.79
N ALA A 441 -80.09 -34.15 11.42
CA ALA A 441 -80.96 -33.95 12.58
C ALA A 441 -82.45 -34.03 12.19
N GLY A 442 -82.84 -33.38 11.08
CA GLY A 442 -84.20 -33.46 10.53
C GLY A 442 -84.60 -34.88 10.13
N HIS A 443 -83.70 -35.63 9.48
CA HIS A 443 -83.94 -37.04 9.16
C HIS A 443 -84.07 -37.92 10.41
N ARG A 444 -83.26 -37.70 11.46
CA ARG A 444 -83.42 -38.41 12.74
C ARG A 444 -84.76 -38.10 13.41
N ALA A 445 -85.20 -36.84 13.42
CA ALA A 445 -86.50 -36.46 13.95
C ALA A 445 -87.66 -37.12 13.18
N LEU A 446 -87.56 -37.17 11.84
CA LEU A 446 -88.56 -37.82 10.99
C LEU A 446 -88.57 -39.35 11.15
N LEU A 447 -87.41 -39.99 11.35
CA LEU A 447 -87.33 -41.41 11.69
C LEU A 447 -87.99 -41.70 13.03
N HIS A 448 -87.73 -40.91 14.08
CA HIS A 448 -88.44 -41.07 15.35
C HIS A 448 -89.96 -40.88 15.23
N ALA A 449 -90.43 -39.89 14.44
CA ALA A 449 -91.87 -39.73 14.20
C ALA A 449 -92.50 -40.94 13.49
N ILE A 450 -91.76 -41.58 12.57
CA ILE A 450 -92.19 -42.84 11.93
C ILE A 450 -92.19 -43.99 12.94
N GLU A 451 -91.17 -44.11 13.79
CA GLU A 451 -91.13 -45.12 14.85
C GLU A 451 -92.29 -44.96 15.85
N GLU A 452 -92.62 -43.73 16.24
CA GLU A 452 -93.77 -43.42 17.09
C GLU A 452 -95.11 -43.81 16.44
N GLU A 453 -95.30 -43.53 15.14
CA GLU A 453 -96.50 -43.97 14.42
C GLU A 453 -96.54 -45.50 14.23
N ILE A 454 -95.41 -46.16 13.96
CA ILE A 454 -95.34 -47.63 13.92
C ILE A 454 -95.72 -48.21 15.29
N GLN A 455 -95.22 -47.65 16.39
CA GLN A 455 -95.58 -48.06 17.75
C GLN A 455 -97.07 -47.81 18.04
N ARG A 456 -97.64 -46.68 17.61
CA ARG A 456 -99.05 -46.33 17.74
C ARG A 456 -99.95 -47.30 16.96
N VAL A 457 -99.61 -47.60 15.71
CA VAL A 457 -100.30 -48.59 14.87
C VAL A 457 -100.17 -50.00 15.46
N HIS A 458 -98.99 -50.38 15.95
CA HIS A 458 -98.77 -51.67 16.60
C HIS A 458 -99.58 -51.82 17.90
N ALA A 459 -99.67 -50.77 18.72
CA ALA A 459 -100.52 -50.74 19.91
C ALA A 459 -102.02 -50.84 19.55
N ALA A 460 -102.47 -50.14 18.51
CA ALA A 460 -103.83 -50.28 17.98
C ALA A 460 -104.11 -51.70 17.45
N PHE A 461 -103.15 -52.30 16.75
CA PHE A 461 -103.24 -53.68 16.27
C PHE A 461 -103.31 -54.70 17.42
N LEU A 462 -102.47 -54.56 18.45
CA LEU A 462 -102.55 -55.40 19.66
C LEU A 462 -103.90 -55.25 20.38
N THR A 463 -104.46 -54.04 20.39
CA THR A 463 -105.80 -53.78 20.93
C THR A 463 -106.89 -54.46 20.10
N TYR A 464 -106.78 -54.43 18.77
CA TYR A 464 -107.69 -55.15 17.87
C TYR A 464 -107.57 -56.68 18.01
N VAL A 465 -106.36 -57.22 18.13
CA VAL A 465 -106.12 -58.65 18.37
C VAL A 465 -106.69 -59.08 19.74
N SER A 466 -106.56 -58.25 20.79
CA SER A 466 -107.16 -58.56 22.09
C SER A 466 -108.70 -58.54 22.05
N GLN A 467 -109.30 -57.62 21.27
CA GLN A 467 -110.75 -57.60 21.01
C GLN A 467 -111.21 -58.82 20.20
N LEU A 468 -110.47 -59.25 19.18
CA LEU A 468 -110.74 -60.49 18.45
C LEU A 468 -110.63 -61.72 19.37
N HIS A 469 -109.64 -61.76 20.26
CA HIS A 469 -109.48 -62.87 21.19
C HIS A 469 -110.57 -62.89 22.27
N PHE A 470 -111.06 -61.71 22.69
CA PHE A 470 -112.22 -61.57 23.56
C PHE A 470 -113.50 -62.09 22.89
N LEU A 471 -113.76 -61.69 21.63
CA LEU A 471 -114.90 -62.18 20.84
C LEU A 471 -114.82 -63.69 20.58
N ARG A 472 -113.62 -64.21 20.27
CA ARG A 472 -113.37 -65.65 20.13
C ARG A 472 -113.71 -66.42 21.40
N ASN A 473 -113.40 -65.86 22.57
CA ASN A 473 -113.68 -66.48 23.86
C ASN A 473 -115.16 -66.39 24.29
N GLN A 474 -116.01 -65.66 23.54
CA GLN A 474 -117.46 -65.59 23.78
C GLN A 474 -118.30 -66.46 22.83
N MET A 475 -117.70 -67.11 21.83
CA MET A 475 -118.44 -68.01 20.93
C MET A 475 -118.41 -69.47 21.43
N PRO A 476 -119.57 -70.17 21.49
CA PRO A 476 -119.61 -71.58 21.84
C PRO A 476 -118.98 -72.45 20.75
N LEU A 477 -118.21 -73.45 21.18
CA LEU A 477 -117.48 -74.39 20.32
C LEU A 477 -118.41 -75.19 19.39
N SER A 478 -118.33 -74.94 18.09
CA SER A 478 -118.73 -75.89 17.05
C SER A 478 -118.00 -75.61 15.74
N LEU A 479 -117.81 -76.68 14.95
CA LEU A 479 -117.23 -76.77 13.59
C LEU A 479 -115.70 -76.76 13.47
N ASP A 480 -115.17 -77.96 13.25
CA ASP A 480 -113.92 -78.22 12.54
C ASP A 480 -113.87 -77.52 11.18
N LEU A 481 -112.71 -76.99 10.82
CA LEU A 481 -112.43 -76.48 9.47
C LEU A 481 -111.00 -76.84 9.04
N SER A 482 -110.65 -78.11 9.19
CA SER A 482 -109.47 -78.72 8.58
C SER A 482 -109.66 -78.93 7.07
N GLN A 483 -109.84 -77.85 6.30
CA GLN A 483 -109.84 -77.82 4.81
C GLN A 483 -110.04 -76.38 4.28
N SER A 484 -109.00 -75.54 4.24
CA SER A 484 -109.00 -74.24 3.52
C SER A 484 -107.56 -73.69 3.27
N ALA A 485 -106.59 -74.57 3.03
CA ALA A 485 -105.18 -74.20 2.88
C ALA A 485 -104.62 -74.50 1.46
N SER A 486 -105.37 -74.12 0.41
CA SER A 486 -104.93 -74.35 -0.98
C SER A 486 -105.74 -73.58 -2.05
N PHE A 487 -106.06 -72.29 -1.87
CA PHE A 487 -106.59 -71.47 -2.99
C PHE A 487 -106.46 -69.95 -2.75
N LEU A 488 -105.26 -69.39 -2.95
CA LEU A 488 -105.01 -67.96 -3.23
C LEU A 488 -103.58 -67.76 -3.77
N ALA A 489 -103.21 -68.61 -4.72
CA ALA A 489 -102.15 -68.30 -5.67
C ALA A 489 -102.76 -67.52 -6.85
N ASP A 490 -101.90 -66.74 -7.50
CA ASP A 490 -102.12 -65.98 -8.74
C ASP A 490 -102.97 -64.70 -8.73
N HIS A 491 -102.41 -63.74 -9.48
CA HIS A 491 -102.97 -62.45 -9.92
C HIS A 491 -103.35 -61.40 -8.86
N HIS A 492 -102.36 -60.56 -8.53
CA HIS A 492 -102.44 -59.19 -9.07
C HIS A 492 -101.08 -58.64 -9.51
N ALA A 493 -101.04 -58.16 -10.75
CA ALA A 493 -99.87 -57.55 -11.36
C ALA A 493 -100.02 -56.02 -11.45
N LYS A 494 -98.88 -55.34 -11.65
CA LYS A 494 -98.64 -53.97 -12.17
C LYS A 494 -98.40 -52.82 -11.18
N ARG A 495 -97.20 -52.24 -11.37
CA ARG A 495 -96.77 -50.83 -11.25
C ARG A 495 -96.55 -50.24 -9.84
N PHE A 496 -95.27 -50.11 -9.47
CA PHE A 496 -94.49 -48.86 -9.38
C PHE A 496 -93.00 -49.29 -9.34
N SER A 497 -92.21 -49.21 -10.41
CA SER A 497 -91.33 -48.09 -10.80
C SER A 497 -90.63 -47.36 -9.65
N GLY A 498 -89.32 -47.57 -9.50
CA GLY A 498 -88.41 -46.63 -8.83
C GLY A 498 -87.49 -47.21 -7.77
N PHE A 499 -86.19 -47.30 -8.10
CA PHE A 499 -85.03 -47.23 -7.20
C PHE A 499 -84.93 -48.15 -5.96
N SER A 500 -83.95 -49.06 -6.03
CA SER A 500 -83.15 -49.52 -4.89
C SER A 500 -81.71 -49.78 -5.34
N PRO A 501 -80.69 -49.21 -4.67
CA PRO A 501 -79.34 -49.77 -4.65
C PRO A 501 -79.14 -50.56 -3.34
N SER A 502 -79.06 -51.88 -3.43
CA SER A 502 -78.68 -52.74 -2.31
C SER A 502 -77.17 -52.87 -2.20
N VAL A 503 -76.66 -52.75 -0.97
CA VAL A 503 -75.28 -52.98 -0.57
C VAL A 503 -74.99 -54.49 -0.50
N ASP A 504 -73.88 -54.94 -1.10
CA ASP A 504 -72.99 -56.02 -0.63
C ASP A 504 -71.74 -56.07 -1.55
N GLY A 505 -70.55 -56.53 -1.14
CA GLY A 505 -70.16 -57.04 0.18
C GLY A 505 -68.94 -57.98 0.08
N GLY A 506 -67.78 -57.55 0.58
CA GLY A 506 -66.57 -58.40 0.72
C GLY A 506 -65.71 -58.59 -0.55
N ARG A 507 -64.48 -59.11 -0.45
CA ARG A 507 -63.63 -59.41 0.74
C ARG A 507 -62.16 -59.66 0.29
N GLU A 508 -61.22 -59.64 1.23
CA GLU A 508 -59.95 -60.42 1.35
C GLU A 508 -59.45 -61.24 0.11
N ASP A 509 -58.17 -61.35 -0.26
CA ASP A 509 -56.92 -61.19 0.52
C ASP A 509 -55.62 -61.23 -0.35
N LEU A 510 -54.52 -60.74 0.24
CA LEU A 510 -53.11 -61.20 0.16
C LEU A 510 -52.33 -61.48 -1.17
N CYS A 511 -51.06 -61.03 -1.12
CA CYS A 511 -49.82 -61.40 -1.87
C CYS A 511 -49.42 -60.46 -3.02
N ALA A 512 -48.15 -60.10 -3.25
CA ALA A 512 -46.86 -60.10 -2.53
C ALA A 512 -45.79 -59.68 -3.57
N ARG A 513 -44.78 -58.86 -3.18
CA ARG A 513 -43.57 -58.50 -4.00
C ARG A 513 -43.85 -57.71 -5.30
N ASP A 514 -42.99 -56.84 -5.82
CA ASP A 514 -41.58 -56.47 -5.55
C ASP A 514 -41.46 -54.96 -5.25
N ALA A 515 -40.59 -54.47 -4.33
CA ALA A 515 -39.20 -54.08 -4.57
C ALA A 515 -38.95 -53.23 -5.84
N ASP A 516 -38.86 -51.89 -5.71
CA ASP A 516 -37.54 -51.19 -5.77
C ASP A 516 -37.58 -49.64 -5.69
N TYR A 517 -36.53 -49.10 -5.05
CA TYR A 517 -35.85 -47.80 -5.26
C TYR A 517 -36.53 -46.42 -5.04
N LEU A 518 -35.99 -45.75 -4.01
CA LEU A 518 -35.58 -44.33 -3.94
C LEU A 518 -36.60 -43.18 -3.86
N SER A 519 -36.67 -42.66 -2.64
CA SER A 519 -36.66 -41.23 -2.30
C SER A 519 -35.82 -40.32 -3.21
N ALA A 520 -36.37 -39.16 -3.58
CA ALA A 520 -35.69 -37.84 -3.44
C ALA A 520 -36.70 -36.68 -3.63
N SER A 521 -36.48 -35.58 -2.92
CA SER A 521 -37.10 -34.28 -3.21
C SER A 521 -36.12 -33.37 -3.97
N LEU A 522 -36.65 -32.25 -4.46
CA LEU A 522 -35.96 -30.98 -4.75
C LEU A 522 -35.16 -30.82 -6.07
N LEU A 523 -35.63 -29.82 -6.84
CA LEU A 523 -34.89 -28.67 -7.38
C LEU A 523 -33.40 -28.81 -7.76
N GLU A 524 -33.12 -28.73 -9.06
CA GLU A 524 -32.28 -27.73 -9.77
C GLU A 524 -32.35 -28.13 -11.27
N SER A 525 -32.72 -27.31 -12.26
CA SER A 525 -32.25 -26.00 -12.70
C SER A 525 -30.77 -25.96 -13.09
N SER A 526 -30.43 -26.53 -14.24
CA SER A 526 -29.24 -26.17 -15.01
C SER A 526 -29.54 -26.17 -16.51
N ALA A 527 -29.26 -25.03 -17.15
CA ALA A 527 -29.09 -24.99 -18.60
C ALA A 527 -27.73 -25.60 -18.97
N PRO A 528 -27.57 -26.02 -20.24
CA PRO A 528 -26.48 -25.38 -20.98
C PRO A 528 -26.84 -25.11 -22.44
N PHE A 529 -26.37 -23.97 -22.97
CA PHE A 529 -25.91 -23.89 -24.35
C PHE A 529 -24.85 -22.80 -24.45
N ALA A 530 -23.74 -23.12 -25.11
CA ALA A 530 -22.62 -22.24 -25.40
C ALA A 530 -22.35 -22.22 -26.91
N ASP A 531 -21.55 -21.23 -27.33
CA ASP A 531 -20.73 -21.18 -28.55
C ASP A 531 -21.41 -21.32 -29.93
N ASP A 532 -21.53 -20.18 -30.64
CA ASP A 532 -20.67 -19.79 -31.78
C ASP A 532 -21.28 -18.50 -32.41
N ALA A 533 -20.60 -17.35 -32.47
CA ALA A 533 -19.44 -16.97 -33.29
C ALA A 533 -19.80 -16.40 -34.68
N SER A 534 -19.32 -15.17 -34.93
CA SER A 534 -19.06 -14.52 -36.23
C SER A 534 -20.16 -14.41 -37.29
N GLU A 535 -20.54 -13.18 -37.65
CA GLU A 535 -20.05 -12.60 -38.92
C GLU A 535 -20.02 -11.06 -38.91
N ALA A 536 -19.24 -10.47 -39.81
CA ALA A 536 -18.95 -9.04 -39.90
C ALA A 536 -19.62 -8.39 -41.12
N GLY A 537 -19.80 -7.06 -41.14
CA GLY A 537 -20.39 -6.40 -42.32
C GLY A 537 -20.66 -4.89 -42.21
N ASP A 538 -19.59 -4.10 -42.09
CA ASP A 538 -19.30 -2.83 -42.80
C ASP A 538 -20.41 -1.79 -43.16
N GLY A 539 -20.07 -0.49 -43.14
CA GLY A 539 -20.74 0.51 -43.99
C GLY A 539 -21.31 1.83 -43.41
N LYS A 540 -20.41 2.81 -43.22
CA LYS A 540 -20.56 4.25 -43.66
C LYS A 540 -21.52 5.28 -43.02
N GLU A 541 -21.02 6.53 -43.07
CA GLU A 541 -21.72 7.84 -43.23
C GLU A 541 -22.67 8.30 -42.10
N ASN A 542 -22.39 9.35 -41.32
CA ASN A 542 -22.37 10.75 -41.80
C ASN A 542 -21.81 11.80 -40.80
N ARG A 543 -21.31 12.94 -41.35
CA ARG A 543 -21.26 14.26 -40.69
C ARG A 543 -22.53 15.05 -41.03
N PRO A 544 -23.01 15.99 -40.18
CA PRO A 544 -22.73 17.45 -40.35
C PRO A 544 -22.28 18.10 -39.01
N LEU A 545 -21.47 19.18 -38.94
CA LEU A 545 -21.62 20.60 -39.36
C LEU A 545 -22.64 21.46 -38.57
N GLY A 546 -22.16 22.60 -38.03
CA GLY A 546 -22.92 23.68 -37.38
C GLY A 546 -22.97 23.62 -35.84
N GLY A 547 -22.84 24.69 -35.06
CA GLY A 547 -22.53 26.11 -35.33
C GLY A 547 -22.11 26.83 -34.02
N THR A 548 -21.16 27.77 -34.05
CA THR A 548 -21.41 29.24 -33.98
C THR A 548 -22.10 29.79 -32.71
N HIS A 549 -21.33 30.41 -31.81
CA HIS A 549 -21.54 31.71 -31.11
C HIS A 549 -20.41 31.80 -30.03
N ALA A 550 -19.46 32.73 -30.04
CA ALA A 550 -19.48 34.20 -30.11
C ALA A 550 -19.91 34.88 -28.79
N ASP A 551 -18.91 35.22 -27.97
CA ASP A 551 -18.77 36.46 -27.17
C ASP A 551 -17.30 36.47 -26.62
N ALA A 552 -16.41 37.44 -26.82
CA ALA A 552 -16.45 38.90 -26.87
C ALA A 552 -16.28 39.60 -25.50
N HIS A 553 -15.03 39.75 -25.03
CA HIS A 553 -14.49 40.95 -24.36
C HIS A 553 -12.94 40.84 -24.25
N THR A 554 -12.15 41.45 -25.13
CA THR A 554 -11.62 42.84 -25.17
C THR A 554 -10.76 43.34 -23.99
N ARG A 555 -9.63 43.98 -24.39
CA ARG A 555 -8.60 44.71 -23.63
C ARG A 555 -7.61 43.85 -22.80
N GLY A 556 -6.30 44.07 -22.88
CA GLY A 556 -5.54 44.99 -23.74
C GLY A 556 -4.27 45.52 -23.06
N VAL A 557 -3.34 46.08 -23.85
CA VAL A 557 -1.99 46.54 -23.46
C VAL A 557 -1.05 45.36 -23.16
N GLY A 558 0.14 45.23 -23.75
CA GLY A 558 0.88 46.13 -24.65
C GLY A 558 2.36 46.08 -24.29
N GLY A 559 3.23 45.69 -25.23
CA GLY A 559 4.64 45.41 -24.94
C GLY A 559 5.37 44.96 -26.19
N GLU A 560 5.82 45.94 -26.98
CA GLU A 560 6.62 45.76 -28.18
C GLU A 560 8.06 45.34 -27.80
N ALA A 561 8.66 44.46 -28.61
CA ALA A 561 10.09 44.53 -28.95
C ALA A 561 10.35 43.63 -30.17
N GLU A 562 10.81 44.24 -31.25
CA GLU A 562 11.29 43.54 -32.45
C GLU A 562 12.67 42.91 -32.20
N GLY A 563 13.04 41.92 -33.01
CA GLY A 563 14.31 41.22 -32.85
C GLY A 563 14.48 40.10 -33.88
N ALA A 564 14.35 40.43 -35.17
CA ALA A 564 14.68 39.51 -36.23
C ALA A 564 16.21 39.36 -36.34
N ASP A 565 16.69 38.12 -36.47
CA ASP A 565 17.91 37.88 -37.23
C ASP A 565 17.89 36.46 -37.82
N SER A 566 17.76 36.41 -39.14
CA SER A 566 17.89 35.21 -39.95
C SER A 566 19.30 35.15 -40.52
N PHE A 567 20.04 34.07 -40.28
CA PHE A 567 21.25 33.79 -41.07
C PHE A 567 21.28 32.35 -41.58
N ALA A 568 21.80 32.20 -42.79
CA ALA A 568 21.55 31.06 -43.64
C ALA A 568 22.60 29.94 -43.53
N GLU A 569 22.12 28.73 -43.80
CA GLU A 569 22.70 27.80 -44.77
C GLU A 569 24.23 27.81 -44.98
N ALA A 570 24.90 26.75 -44.49
CA ALA A 570 26.15 26.27 -45.05
C ALA A 570 26.12 24.72 -45.11
N LYS A 571 26.76 24.18 -46.14
CA LYS A 571 26.50 22.85 -46.69
C LYS A 571 27.79 21.99 -46.66
N GLU A 572 27.60 20.68 -46.83
CA GLU A 572 28.56 19.72 -47.43
C GLU A 572 29.76 19.12 -46.62
N LEU A 573 29.62 17.80 -46.43
CA LEU A 573 30.52 16.73 -46.91
C LEU A 573 31.68 16.15 -46.06
N ARG A 574 31.81 14.82 -46.28
CA ARG A 574 32.80 13.84 -45.76
C ARG A 574 32.64 13.51 -44.27
N GLY A 575 32.64 12.26 -43.84
CA GLY A 575 32.99 11.00 -44.53
C GLY A 575 33.97 10.22 -43.67
N GLY A 576 33.62 9.00 -43.25
CA GLY A 576 34.51 8.11 -42.48
C GLY A 576 35.65 7.52 -43.34
N PRO A 577 36.33 6.43 -42.89
CA PRO A 577 36.00 5.55 -41.76
C PRO A 577 37.22 5.21 -40.87
N GLY A 578 37.13 4.14 -40.07
CA GLY A 578 38.29 3.29 -39.77
C GLY A 578 38.63 3.09 -38.30
N ALA A 579 38.49 1.85 -37.82
CA ALA A 579 38.96 1.41 -36.51
C ALA A 579 40.27 0.63 -36.62
N HIS A 580 41.19 0.82 -35.66
CA HIS A 580 42.21 -0.14 -35.20
C HIS A 580 42.59 0.29 -33.77
N SER A 581 42.51 -0.54 -32.72
CA SER A 581 43.12 -1.85 -32.45
C SER A 581 44.51 -1.76 -31.77
N ALA A 582 44.49 -2.02 -30.45
CA ALA A 582 45.51 -2.73 -29.66
C ALA A 582 46.79 -2.04 -29.13
N ALA A 583 47.23 -2.60 -27.99
CA ALA A 583 48.58 -2.68 -27.41
C ALA A 583 49.12 -1.58 -26.46
N SER A 584 49.08 -1.93 -25.16
CA SER A 584 50.08 -1.73 -24.08
C SER A 584 51.56 -1.79 -24.54
N PRO A 585 52.62 -1.37 -23.77
CA PRO A 585 52.67 -1.43 -22.30
C PRO A 585 53.50 -0.39 -21.49
N ALA A 586 53.22 -0.39 -20.17
CA ALA A 586 54.12 -0.22 -19.02
C ALA A 586 55.23 0.87 -18.98
N LYS A 587 55.23 1.70 -17.92
CA LYS A 587 56.20 1.57 -16.78
C LYS A 587 56.06 2.65 -15.67
N ALA A 588 56.13 2.14 -14.43
CA ALA A 588 56.91 2.65 -13.29
C ALA A 588 56.52 3.92 -12.50
N LYS A 589 56.60 3.76 -11.16
CA LYS A 589 56.86 4.78 -10.10
C LYS A 589 55.69 5.78 -9.86
N ARG A 590 55.49 6.34 -8.66
CA ARG A 590 56.25 6.31 -7.39
C ARG A 590 55.30 6.62 -6.22
N ILE A 591 55.56 5.99 -5.06
CA ILE A 591 55.34 6.45 -3.68
C ILE A 591 54.59 7.79 -3.50
N SER A 592 53.45 7.75 -2.78
CA SER A 592 52.66 8.93 -2.39
C SER A 592 52.32 8.89 -0.89
N SER A 593 53.12 9.63 -0.09
CA SER A 593 52.92 10.10 1.29
C SER A 593 54.31 10.60 1.74
N LEU A 594 54.59 11.88 2.02
CA LEU A 594 53.76 13.10 2.12
C LEU A 594 52.86 13.24 3.36
N ASP A 595 53.21 12.55 4.45
CA ASP A 595 52.68 12.78 5.82
C ASP A 595 53.79 13.08 6.87
N GLU A 596 55.02 13.39 6.44
CA GLU A 596 56.20 13.56 7.33
C GLU A 596 56.87 14.96 7.25
N LEU A 597 56.13 16.03 6.91
CA LEU A 597 56.70 17.38 6.78
C LEU A 597 56.03 18.49 7.61
N GLU A 598 54.96 18.22 8.36
CA GLU A 598 54.35 19.24 9.25
C GLU A 598 54.94 19.24 10.68
N GLU A 599 55.77 18.26 11.06
CA GLU A 599 56.29 18.13 12.44
C GLU A 599 57.64 18.86 12.70
N ALA A 600 58.19 19.56 11.70
CA ALA A 600 59.53 20.18 11.78
C ALA A 600 59.53 21.71 11.97
N GLU A 601 58.41 22.41 11.77
CA GLU A 601 58.37 23.88 11.78
C GLU A 601 58.05 24.48 13.18
N LEU A 602 57.58 23.65 14.12
CA LEU A 602 57.14 24.03 15.47
C LEU A 602 58.25 24.03 16.55
N ARG A 603 59.53 24.18 16.15
CA ARG A 603 60.68 24.04 17.07
C ARG A 603 61.80 25.08 16.93
N MET A 604 61.53 26.22 16.28
CA MET A 604 62.52 27.27 15.99
C MET A 604 62.18 28.68 16.51
N GLU A 605 61.15 28.84 17.36
CA GLU A 605 60.80 30.14 17.97
C GLU A 605 61.29 30.32 19.42
N ASP A 606 61.58 29.25 20.18
CA ASP A 606 61.95 29.30 21.61
C ASP A 606 63.44 29.68 21.91
N LEU A 607 64.16 30.30 20.98
CA LEU A 607 65.57 30.69 21.17
C LEU A 607 65.88 32.14 20.75
N ARG A 608 64.91 33.06 20.84
CA ARG A 608 65.12 34.47 20.46
C ARG A 608 64.77 35.55 21.48
N GLU A 609 64.42 35.18 22.72
CA GLU A 609 64.30 36.12 23.84
C GLU A 609 65.27 35.75 24.96
N GLY A 610 66.36 36.52 25.09
CA GLY A 610 67.37 36.29 26.12
C GLY A 610 68.74 36.93 25.86
N GLY A 611 68.84 38.27 25.97
CA GLY A 611 70.14 38.98 25.99
C GLY A 611 70.06 40.45 25.58
N GLY A 612 70.61 41.34 26.41
CA GLY A 612 70.58 42.81 26.23
C GLY A 612 69.76 43.48 27.34
N GLU A 613 70.21 43.44 28.60
CA GLU A 613 71.20 44.36 29.21
C GLU A 613 70.60 45.74 29.54
N ASP A 614 70.53 46.02 30.83
CA ASP A 614 70.08 47.27 31.45
C ASP A 614 71.31 47.96 32.07
N GLU A 615 71.33 49.30 32.11
CA GLU A 615 72.55 50.07 32.41
C GLU A 615 72.90 50.12 33.92
N GLY A 616 74.17 49.94 34.25
CA GLY A 616 74.72 50.05 35.62
C GLY A 616 76.24 49.94 35.69
#